data_AF-A0A535B6P1-F1
#
_entry.id   AF-A0A535B6P1-F1
#
_cell.length_a   1.000
_cell.length_b   1.000
_cell.length_c   1.000
_cell.angle_alpha   90.00
_cell.angle_beta   90.00
_cell.angle_gamma   90.00
#
_symmetry.space_group_name_H-M   'P 1'
#
loop_
_entity.id
_entity.type
_entity.pdbx_description
1 polymer ?
#
loop_
_entity_poly.entity_id
_entity_poly.type
_entity_poly.pdbx_seq_one_letter_code
_entity_poly.pdbx_strand_id
1 'polypeptide(L)'
;MDVKELQRLTLPKLRDFAKQETDLKGVIGMEKEELIKAIAHAKGIAYEVSAKDRSAIHAIKQDIRGLKKQKAEILAATPDRKKLKRIHRKIKLLKRLTRDLAHETKTAAAAKAAQPAQPAAPAQTPPAAG
;
A
#
# COMPACT_ATOMS: atom_id res chain seq x y z
N MET A 1 16.93 -6.56 -12.38
CA MET A 1 16.55 -5.40 -11.56
C MET A 1 15.26 -5.74 -10.86
N ASP A 2 15.35 -6.10 -9.59
CA ASP A 2 14.22 -6.57 -8.78
C ASP A 2 13.40 -5.40 -8.21
N VAL A 3 12.14 -5.64 -7.84
CA VAL A 3 11.25 -4.61 -7.25
C VAL A 3 11.87 -3.96 -6.00
N LYS A 4 12.64 -4.74 -5.24
CA LYS A 4 13.35 -4.28 -4.03
C LYS A 4 14.52 -3.33 -4.34
N GLU A 5 15.18 -3.48 -5.49
CA GLU A 5 16.27 -2.59 -5.91
C GLU A 5 15.72 -1.24 -6.34
N LEU A 6 14.60 -1.23 -7.07
CA LEU A 6 13.90 0.00 -7.46
C LEU A 6 13.42 0.80 -6.24
N GLN A 7 12.93 0.15 -5.18
CA GLN A 7 12.52 0.84 -3.95
C GLN A 7 13.68 1.53 -3.22
N ARG A 8 14.89 0.97 -3.29
CA ARG A 8 16.08 1.48 -2.62
C ARG A 8 16.71 2.67 -3.36
N LEU A 9 16.44 2.81 -4.65
CA LEU A 9 16.92 3.94 -5.45
C LEU A 9 16.21 5.25 -5.08
N THR A 10 16.95 6.36 -5.24
CA THR A 10 16.43 7.71 -5.11
C THR A 10 15.66 8.09 -6.37
N LEU A 11 14.68 9.00 -6.23
CA LEU A 11 13.86 9.51 -7.34
C LEU A 11 14.66 9.88 -8.61
N PRO A 12 15.76 10.65 -8.57
CA PRO A 12 16.53 10.96 -9.77
C PRO A 12 17.07 9.70 -10.45
N LYS A 13 17.65 8.76 -9.69
CA LYS A 13 18.15 7.49 -10.25
C LYS A 13 17.05 6.63 -10.86
N LEU A 14 15.86 6.63 -10.27
CA LEU A 14 14.68 5.96 -10.83
C LEU A 14 14.20 6.62 -12.13
N ARG A 15 14.31 7.94 -12.24
CA ARG A 15 13.92 8.69 -13.45
C ARG A 15 14.90 8.45 -14.59
N ASP A 16 16.19 8.44 -14.30
CA ASP A 16 17.23 8.16 -15.29
C ASP A 16 17.14 6.72 -15.77
N PHE A 17 16.93 5.79 -14.84
CA PHE A 17 16.70 4.38 -15.15
C PHE A 17 15.43 4.17 -15.99
N ALA A 18 14.34 4.85 -15.63
CA ALA A 18 13.13 4.83 -16.43
C ALA A 18 13.42 5.30 -17.84
N LYS A 19 14.02 6.48 -18.04
CA LYS A 19 14.34 7.02 -19.37
C LYS A 19 15.26 6.14 -20.21
N GLN A 20 16.19 5.42 -19.58
CA GLN A 20 17.18 4.59 -20.28
C GLN A 20 16.63 3.22 -20.68
N GLU A 21 15.86 2.58 -19.81
CA GLU A 21 15.47 1.18 -20.01
C GLU A 21 13.98 0.99 -20.36
N THR A 22 13.17 2.04 -20.22
CA THR A 22 11.73 1.99 -20.48
C THR A 22 11.29 3.27 -21.19
N ASP A 23 10.67 3.19 -22.37
CA ASP A 23 10.21 4.39 -23.10
C ASP A 23 8.95 5.03 -22.47
N LEU A 24 8.97 5.25 -21.16
CA LEU A 24 7.91 5.83 -20.36
C LEU A 24 7.91 7.34 -20.56
N LYS A 25 6.89 7.88 -21.24
CA LYS A 25 6.63 9.32 -21.33
C LYS A 25 6.02 9.82 -20.03
N GLY A 26 6.53 10.94 -19.50
CA GLY A 26 5.96 11.60 -18.29
C GLY A 26 6.66 11.31 -16.95
N VAL A 27 7.82 10.65 -16.97
CA VAL A 27 8.63 10.24 -15.79
C VAL A 27 8.93 11.37 -14.79
N ILE A 28 9.00 12.63 -15.24
CA ILE A 28 9.35 13.79 -14.41
C ILE A 28 8.21 14.16 -13.43
N GLY A 29 6.95 13.92 -13.81
CA GLY A 29 5.77 14.25 -13.01
C GLY A 29 5.28 13.12 -12.11
N MET A 30 5.88 11.93 -12.18
CA MET A 30 5.43 10.77 -11.43
C MET A 30 5.96 10.77 -9.99
N GLU A 31 5.07 10.45 -9.05
CA GLU A 31 5.42 10.13 -7.67
C GLU A 31 6.26 8.86 -7.60
N LYS A 32 7.09 8.73 -6.55
CA LYS A 32 8.10 7.63 -6.47
C LYS A 32 7.46 6.24 -6.61
N GLU A 33 6.29 6.04 -6.01
CA GLU A 33 5.59 4.75 -6.06
C GLU A 33 4.98 4.44 -7.43
N GLU A 34 4.46 5.46 -8.13
CA GLU A 34 3.95 5.30 -9.49
C GLU A 34 5.08 4.98 -10.46
N LEU A 35 6.23 5.64 -10.31
CA LEU A 35 7.38 5.41 -11.16
C LEU A 35 7.91 3.97 -11.00
N ILE A 36 7.97 3.45 -9.77
CA ILE A 36 8.37 2.06 -9.51
C ILE A 36 7.36 1.07 -10.13
N LYS A 37 6.06 1.34 -10.04
CA LYS A 37 5.02 0.51 -10.67
C LYS A 37 5.13 0.52 -12.19
N ALA A 38 5.36 1.69 -12.79
CA ALA A 38 5.50 1.84 -14.24
C ALA A 38 6.73 1.11 -14.77
N ILE A 39 7.88 1.23 -14.09
CA ILE A 39 9.10 0.50 -14.44
C ILE A 39 8.92 -1.02 -14.25
N ALA A 40 8.29 -1.46 -13.15
CA ALA A 40 8.04 -2.88 -12.89
C ALA A 40 7.10 -3.49 -13.93
N HIS A 41 6.05 -2.77 -14.32
CA HIS A 41 5.13 -3.17 -15.39
C HIS A 41 5.82 -3.23 -16.75
N ALA A 42 6.62 -2.21 -17.11
CA ALA A 42 7.37 -2.17 -18.36
C ALA A 42 8.42 -3.30 -18.46
N LYS A 43 8.93 -3.78 -17.33
CA LYS A 43 9.86 -4.93 -17.27
C LYS A 43 9.20 -6.29 -17.10
N GLY A 44 7.87 -6.35 -17.00
CA GLY A 44 7.14 -7.61 -16.78
C GLY A 44 7.40 -8.24 -15.41
N ILE A 45 7.88 -7.46 -14.43
CA ILE A 45 8.11 -7.93 -13.07
C ILE A 45 6.80 -7.76 -12.31
N ALA A 46 6.25 -8.86 -11.80
CA ALA A 46 5.04 -8.85 -11.00
C ALA A 46 5.23 -7.98 -9.76
N TYR A 47 4.78 -6.72 -9.84
CA TYR A 47 4.62 -5.85 -8.70
C TYR A 47 3.39 -6.31 -7.92
N GLU A 48 3.56 -7.38 -7.15
CA GLU A 48 2.64 -7.70 -6.07
C GLU A 48 2.62 -6.47 -5.15
N VAL A 49 1.52 -5.71 -5.21
CA VAL A 49 1.18 -4.71 -4.20
C VAL A 49 0.98 -5.49 -2.92
N SER A 50 2.10 -5.80 -2.27
CA SER A 50 2.17 -6.63 -1.08
C SER A 50 1.13 -6.09 -0.13
N ALA A 51 0.29 -6.98 0.38
CA ALA A 51 -0.85 -6.76 1.27
C ALA A 51 -0.49 -6.12 2.63
N LYS A 52 0.35 -5.07 2.59
CA LYS A 52 0.85 -4.28 3.71
C LYS A 52 -0.32 -3.71 4.51
N ASP A 53 -1.42 -3.37 3.84
CA ASP A 53 -2.62 -2.86 4.52
C ASP A 53 -3.28 -3.92 5.42
N ARG A 54 -3.35 -5.18 4.97
CA ARG A 54 -3.87 -6.28 5.80
C ARG A 54 -2.94 -6.54 6.98
N SER A 55 -1.64 -6.59 6.74
CA SER A 55 -0.64 -6.76 7.80
C SER A 55 -0.67 -5.61 8.81
N ALA A 56 -0.87 -4.37 8.36
CA ALA A 56 -1.00 -3.19 9.21
C ALA A 56 -2.25 -3.26 10.10
N ILE A 57 -3.39 -3.71 9.55
CA ILE A 57 -4.62 -3.94 10.33
C ILE A 57 -4.38 -5.01 11.42
N HIS A 58 -3.65 -6.08 11.11
CA HIS A 58 -3.31 -7.11 12.09
C HIS A 58 -2.40 -6.59 13.20
N ALA A 59 -1.37 -5.80 12.86
CA ALA A 59 -0.49 -5.14 13.83
C ALA A 59 -1.26 -4.22 14.78
N ILE A 60 -2.15 -3.36 14.25
CA ILE A 60 -2.98 -2.45 15.07
C ILE A 60 -3.89 -3.26 16.02
N LYS A 61 -4.44 -4.39 15.57
CA LYS A 61 -5.26 -5.28 16.43
C LYS A 61 -4.42 -5.91 17.55
N GLN A 62 -3.16 -6.24 17.29
CA GLN A 62 -2.24 -6.75 18.32
C GLN A 62 -1.95 -5.69 19.38
N ASP A 63 -1.70 -4.44 18.98
CA ASP A 63 -1.51 -3.32 19.90
C ASP A 63 -2.75 -3.08 20.77
N ILE A 64 -3.95 -3.15 20.17
CA ILE A 64 -5.22 -3.06 20.93
C ILE A 64 -5.32 -4.18 21.98
N ARG A 65 -4.92 -5.41 21.65
CA ARG A 65 -4.91 -6.53 22.61
C ARG A 65 -3.92 -6.26 23.73
N GLY A 66 -2.72 -5.78 23.43
CA GLY A 66 -1.73 -5.38 24.44
C GLY A 66 -2.27 -4.31 25.40
N LEU A 67 -2.84 -3.23 24.86
CA LEU A 67 -3.43 -2.15 25.67
C LEU A 67 -4.64 -2.61 26.51
N LYS A 68 -5.41 -3.60 26.05
CA LYS A 68 -6.49 -4.20 26.84
C LYS A 68 -5.96 -5.02 28.02
N LYS A 69 -4.85 -5.74 27.85
CA LYS A 69 -4.18 -6.45 28.95
C LYS A 69 -3.66 -5.47 29.99
N GLN A 70 -2.95 -4.43 29.57
CA GLN A 70 -2.49 -3.35 30.45
C GLN A 70 -3.65 -2.66 31.18
N LYS A 71 -4.79 -2.47 30.51
CA LYS A 71 -6.01 -1.95 31.15
C LYS A 71 -6.47 -2.87 32.28
N ALA A 72 -6.50 -4.18 32.05
CA ALA A 72 -6.94 -5.16 33.05
C ALA A 72 -5.99 -5.21 34.25
N GLU A 73 -4.68 -5.19 34.00
CA GLU A 73 -3.64 -5.13 35.03
C GLU A 73 -3.77 -3.88 35.92
N ILE A 74 -3.99 -2.70 35.32
CA ILE A 74 -4.19 -1.45 36.07
C ILE A 74 -5.50 -1.47 36.87
N LEU A 75 -6.54 -2.13 36.35
CA LEU A 75 -7.79 -2.30 37.09
C LEU A 75 -7.60 -3.23 38.29
N ALA A 76 -6.76 -4.27 38.16
CA ALA A 76 -6.52 -5.27 39.19
C ALA A 76 -5.56 -4.78 40.29
N ALA A 77 -4.58 -3.93 39.96
CA ALA A 77 -3.59 -3.45 40.93
C ALA A 77 -4.09 -2.26 41.76
N THR A 78 -4.21 -1.08 41.15
CA THR A 78 -4.76 0.13 41.79
C THR A 78 -5.27 1.04 40.68
N PRO A 79 -6.55 1.42 40.67
CA PRO A 79 -7.17 2.11 39.55
C PRO A 79 -6.72 3.57 39.43
N ASP A 80 -5.57 3.77 38.80
CA ASP A 80 -5.07 5.08 38.39
C ASP A 80 -5.94 5.66 37.27
N ARG A 81 -6.92 6.51 37.64
CA ARG A 81 -7.88 7.12 36.68
C ARG A 81 -7.17 7.83 35.53
N LYS A 82 -6.03 8.49 35.77
CA LYS A 82 -5.24 9.19 34.74
C LYS A 82 -4.63 8.20 33.73
N LYS A 83 -4.03 7.11 34.20
CA LYS A 83 -3.44 6.06 33.33
C LYS A 83 -4.54 5.35 32.53
N LEU A 84 -5.67 5.05 33.16
CA LEU A 84 -6.81 4.41 32.51
C LEU A 84 -7.39 5.29 31.38
N LYS A 85 -7.53 6.60 31.61
CA LYS A 85 -7.95 7.57 30.58
C LYS A 85 -6.98 7.60 29.39
N ARG A 86 -5.66 7.57 29.63
CA ARG A 86 -4.65 7.52 28.55
C ARG A 86 -4.79 6.25 27.70
N ILE A 87 -4.98 5.10 28.33
CA ILE A 87 -5.17 3.82 27.62
C ILE A 87 -6.46 3.82 26.81
N HIS A 88 -7.58 4.32 27.36
CA HIS A 88 -8.83 4.46 26.60
C HIS A 88 -8.67 5.34 25.36
N ARG A 89 -7.96 6.47 25.48
CA ARG A 89 -7.68 7.35 24.34
C ARG A 89 -6.86 6.64 23.27
N LYS A 90 -5.80 5.92 23.66
CA LYS A 90 -4.98 5.13 22.72
C LYS A 90 -5.79 4.05 22.01
N ILE A 91 -6.59 3.27 22.75
CA ILE A 91 -7.47 2.25 22.15
C ILE A 91 -8.48 2.90 21.19
N LYS A 92 -9.07 4.03 21.55
CA LYS A 92 -10.03 4.74 20.67
C LYS A 92 -9.37 5.24 19.39
N LEU A 93 -8.13 5.73 19.48
CA LEU A 93 -7.35 6.17 18.31
C LEU A 93 -7.04 4.99 17.39
N LEU A 94 -6.47 3.90 17.92
CA LEU A 94 -6.13 2.71 17.14
C LEU A 94 -7.35 2.08 16.46
N LYS A 95 -8.51 2.08 17.14
CA LYS A 95 -9.78 1.64 16.54
C LYS A 95 -10.24 2.53 15.38
N ARG A 96 -9.98 3.84 15.43
CA ARG A 96 -10.29 4.76 14.32
C ARG A 96 -9.36 4.51 13.14
N LEU A 97 -8.05 4.47 13.38
CA LEU A 97 -7.06 4.14 12.34
C LEU A 97 -7.37 2.81 11.63
N THR A 98 -7.81 1.79 12.38
CA THR A 98 -8.24 0.51 11.77
C THR A 98 -9.45 0.68 10.83
N ARG A 99 -10.41 1.53 11.19
CA ARG A 99 -11.60 1.81 10.36
C ARG A 99 -11.25 2.63 9.14
N ASP A 100 -10.38 3.61 9.30
CA ASP A 100 -9.94 4.49 8.22
C ASP A 100 -9.17 3.68 7.18
N LEU A 101 -8.19 2.86 7.60
CA LEU A 101 -7.49 1.92 6.71
C LEU A 101 -8.44 0.91 6.04
N ALA A 102 -9.43 0.39 6.77
CA ALA A 102 -10.43 -0.50 6.18
C ALA A 102 -11.32 0.22 5.14
N HIS A 103 -11.64 1.49 5.36
CA HIS A 103 -12.36 2.32 4.40
C HIS A 103 -11.50 2.64 3.18
N GLU A 104 -10.25 3.03 3.36
CA GLU A 104 -9.29 3.32 2.28
C GLU A 104 -9.04 2.09 1.41
N THR A 105 -8.88 0.92 2.01
CA THR A 105 -8.77 -0.33 1.25
C THR A 105 -10.05 -0.67 0.49
N LYS A 106 -11.23 -0.41 1.08
CA LYS A 106 -12.52 -0.59 0.40
C LYS A 106 -12.71 0.39 -0.75
N THR A 107 -12.39 1.67 -0.56
CA THR A 107 -12.50 2.69 -1.61
C THR A 107 -11.47 2.45 -2.72
N ALA A 108 -10.24 2.06 -2.38
CA ALA A 108 -9.22 1.66 -3.34
C ALA A 108 -9.64 0.41 -4.12
N ALA A 109 -10.23 -0.59 -3.47
CA ALA A 109 -10.78 -1.77 -4.13
C ALA A 109 -11.96 -1.42 -5.05
N ALA A 110 -12.86 -0.54 -4.62
CA ALA A 110 -13.98 -0.06 -5.43
C ALA A 110 -13.50 0.77 -6.63
N ALA A 111 -12.50 1.63 -6.45
CA ALA A 111 -11.87 2.40 -7.52
C ALA A 111 -11.15 1.46 -8.52
N LYS A 112 -10.48 0.41 -8.04
CA LYS A 112 -9.87 -0.62 -8.89
C LYS A 112 -10.91 -1.43 -9.67
N ALA A 113 -12.09 -1.70 -9.09
CA ALA A 113 -13.18 -2.39 -9.76
C ALA A 113 -13.95 -1.50 -10.76
N ALA A 114 -13.93 -0.18 -10.57
CA ALA A 114 -14.56 0.81 -11.45
C ALA A 114 -13.65 1.30 -12.58
N GLN A 115 -12.37 0.90 -12.61
CA GLN A 115 -11.51 1.16 -13.76
C GLN A 115 -12.07 0.40 -14.97
N PRO A 116 -12.40 1.08 -16.09
CA PRO A 116 -12.85 0.41 -17.29
C PRO A 116 -11.72 -0.51 -17.75
N ALA A 117 -12.05 -1.79 -17.94
CA ALA A 117 -11.15 -2.73 -18.60
C ALA A 117 -10.63 -2.05 -19.86
N GLN A 118 -9.30 -1.89 -19.96
CA GLN A 118 -8.68 -1.38 -21.16
C GLN A 118 -9.24 -2.18 -22.35
N PRO A 119 -9.74 -1.52 -23.41
CA PRO A 119 -10.23 -2.24 -24.57
C PRO A 119 -9.07 -3.08 -25.08
N ALA A 120 -9.26 -4.41 -25.08
CA ALA A 120 -8.33 -5.35 -25.67
C ALA A 120 -7.96 -4.82 -27.06
N ALA A 121 -6.67 -4.55 -27.26
CA ALA A 121 -6.14 -4.12 -28.55
C ALA A 121 -6.63 -5.10 -29.63
N PRO A 122 -7.13 -4.61 -30.77
CA PRO A 122 -7.64 -5.48 -31.83
C PRO A 122 -6.50 -6.37 -32.31
N ALA A 123 -6.75 -7.68 -32.28
CA ALA A 123 -5.83 -8.70 -32.76
C ALA A 123 -5.35 -8.33 -34.17
N GLN A 124 -4.04 -8.10 -34.28
CA GLN A 124 -3.40 -7.89 -35.57
C GLN A 124 -3.51 -9.20 -36.35
N THR A 125 -4.27 -9.16 -37.44
CA THR A 125 -4.33 -10.23 -38.44
C THR A 125 -2.94 -10.41 -39.06
N PRO A 126 -2.37 -11.62 -39.08
CA PRO A 126 -1.10 -11.85 -39.76
C PRO A 126 -1.29 -11.62 -41.28
N PRO A 127 -0.32 -10.99 -41.96
CA PRO A 127 -0.42 -10.77 -43.40
C PRO A 127 -0.37 -12.11 -44.13
N ALA A 128 -1.30 -12.29 -45.07
CA ALA A 128 -1.31 -13.41 -45.99
C ALA A 128 0.02 -13.43 -46.78
N ALA A 129 0.80 -14.48 -46.58
CA ALA A 129 1.87 -14.86 -47.49
C ALA A 129 1.24 -15.64 -48.65
N GLY A 130 1.56 -15.23 -49.88
CA GLY A 130 1.05 -15.81 -51.12
C GLY A 130 1.72 -17.10 -51.55
#